data_AF-H2XLF7-F1
#
_entry.id   AF-H2XLF7-F1
#
_cell.length_a   1.000
_cell.length_b   1.000
_cell.length_c   1.000
_cell.angle_alpha   90.00
_cell.angle_beta   90.00
_cell.angle_gamma   90.00
#
_symmetry.space_group_name_H-M   'P 1'
#
loop_
_entity.id
_entity.type
_entity.pdbx_description
1 polymer ?
#
loop_
_entity_poly.entity_id
_entity_poly.type
_entity_poly.pdbx_seq_one_letter_code
_entity_poly.pdbx_strand_id
1 'polypeptide(L)'
;MPCLNGGTCNRVANNFTCSCSPGFIGSKCDKDLCASMPCLNGGTCNRVTKNFTCSCSPGFIGSKCEKERYYDVGNGCAVHVNKVASQVKSFKDAKMKCNSLQAGLAIVKSKQSQIILNQHHQHWMNTDPLWLGGKQSNSSWRWLDGSNIVGAPVSMLHDGCLSTTINGSWFVEICTRRIGYACEKLVDGGKLCSPYKCR
;
A
#
# COMPACT_ATOMS: atom_id res chain seq x y z
N MET A 1 -0.48 37.84 22.70
CA MET A 1 -0.50 36.56 23.45
C MET A 1 0.77 35.80 23.11
N PRO A 2 1.57 35.32 24.10
CA PRO A 2 2.92 34.81 23.86
C PRO A 2 3.01 33.34 23.39
N CYS A 3 1.94 32.55 23.56
CA CYS A 3 1.87 31.16 23.11
C CYS A 3 1.43 31.07 21.65
N LEU A 4 2.10 30.23 20.86
CA LEU A 4 1.83 30.00 19.44
C LEU A 4 0.96 28.76 19.22
N ASN A 5 0.52 28.56 17.97
CA ASN A 5 -0.13 27.33 17.48
C ASN A 5 -1.33 26.86 18.32
N GLY A 6 -2.14 27.81 18.81
CA GLY A 6 -3.34 27.51 19.61
C GLY A 6 -3.07 27.16 21.08
N GLY A 7 -1.84 27.30 21.57
CA GLY A 7 -1.50 27.06 22.97
C GLY A 7 -2.20 28.02 23.94
N THR A 8 -2.65 27.49 25.08
CA THR A 8 -3.29 28.26 26.15
C THR A 8 -2.25 28.90 27.04
N CYS A 9 -2.36 30.21 27.25
CA CYS A 9 -1.45 30.96 28.12
C CYS A 9 -1.95 30.95 29.56
N ASN A 10 -1.19 30.35 30.47
CA ASN A 10 -1.46 30.36 31.90
C ASN A 10 -0.55 31.39 32.57
N ARG A 11 -1.13 32.32 33.34
CA ARG A 11 -0.36 33.32 34.08
C ARG A 11 0.16 32.69 35.38
N VAL A 12 1.45 32.85 35.67
CA VAL A 12 2.09 32.30 36.88
C VAL A 12 2.95 33.40 37.50
N ALA A 13 2.45 34.04 38.56
CA ALA A 13 3.09 35.20 39.22
C ALA A 13 3.53 36.29 38.22
N ASN A 14 4.84 36.58 38.15
CA ASN A 14 5.45 37.54 37.24
C ASN A 14 5.86 36.93 35.88
N ASN A 15 5.42 35.71 35.58
CA ASN A 15 5.75 34.98 34.34
C ASN A 15 4.49 34.33 33.73
N PHE A 16 4.68 33.59 32.64
CA PHE A 16 3.65 32.81 31.98
C PHE A 16 4.17 31.41 31.63
N THR A 17 3.25 30.45 31.52
CA THR A 17 3.52 29.12 30.97
C THR A 17 2.52 28.81 29.87
N CYS A 18 2.97 28.13 28.83
CA CYS A 18 2.10 27.74 27.72
C CYS A 18 1.70 26.26 27.85
N SER A 19 0.39 26.00 27.85
CA SER A 19 -0.16 24.66 27.63
C SER A 19 -0.37 24.45 26.13
N CYS A 20 0.49 23.66 25.50
CA CYS A 20 0.47 23.47 24.06
C CYS A 20 -0.67 22.57 23.58
N SER A 21 -1.21 22.90 22.41
CA SER A 21 -2.11 22.03 21.67
C SER A 21 -1.41 20.74 21.22
N PRO A 22 -2.15 19.66 20.91
CA PRO A 22 -1.58 18.41 20.42
C PRO A 22 -0.59 18.61 19.25
N GLY A 23 0.53 17.88 19.28
CA GLY A 23 1.60 17.93 18.28
C GLY A 23 2.57 19.10 18.39
N PHE A 24 2.32 20.06 19.29
CA PHE A 24 3.20 21.21 19.50
C PHE A 24 3.95 21.11 20.83
N ILE A 25 5.23 21.48 20.81
CA ILE A 25 6.10 21.52 21.99
C ILE A 25 6.92 22.83 22.01
N GLY A 26 7.68 23.04 23.08
CA GLY A 26 8.45 24.25 23.32
C GLY A 26 7.79 25.16 24.36
N SER A 27 8.57 26.07 24.96
CA SER A 27 8.06 26.98 26.00
C SER A 27 7.00 27.95 25.48
N LYS A 28 6.98 28.19 24.15
CA LYS A 28 5.98 29.00 23.46
C LYS A 28 5.11 28.18 22.48
N CYS A 29 5.18 26.85 22.52
CA CYS A 29 4.47 25.96 21.58
C CYS A 29 4.83 26.21 20.10
N ASP A 30 6.09 26.56 19.85
CA ASP A 30 6.64 26.97 18.55
C ASP A 30 7.13 25.79 17.69
N LYS A 31 7.32 24.61 18.28
CA LYS A 31 7.83 23.42 17.58
C LYS A 31 6.71 22.47 17.23
N ASP A 32 6.45 22.30 15.94
CA ASP A 32 5.51 21.30 15.41
C ASP A 32 6.24 19.97 15.17
N LEU A 33 5.80 18.92 15.88
CA LEU A 33 6.37 17.58 15.74
C LEU A 33 6.09 16.93 14.38
N CYS A 34 5.04 17.36 13.67
CA CYS A 34 4.73 16.86 12.32
C CYS A 34 5.44 17.63 11.21
N ALA A 35 6.01 18.81 11.48
CA ALA A 35 6.64 19.63 10.44
C ALA A 35 7.89 18.99 9.82
N SER A 36 8.58 18.11 10.55
CA SER A 36 9.73 17.36 10.04
C SER A 36 9.35 16.10 9.24
N MET A 37 8.07 15.92 8.89
CA MET A 37 7.54 14.75 8.18
C MET A 37 8.03 13.42 8.77
N PRO A 38 7.77 13.16 10.07
CA PRO A 38 8.35 12.00 10.76
C PRO A 38 7.79 10.65 10.29
N CYS A 39 6.66 10.64 9.59
CA CYS A 39 6.01 9.44 9.07
C CYS A 39 6.55 9.13 7.67
N LEU A 40 7.17 7.95 7.52
CA LEU A 40 7.78 7.49 6.27
C LEU A 40 6.74 6.83 5.36
N ASN A 41 7.17 6.54 4.12
CA ASN A 41 6.40 5.77 3.13
C ASN A 41 4.96 6.28 2.89
N GLY A 42 4.76 7.61 2.93
CA GLY A 42 3.46 8.23 2.69
C GLY A 42 2.50 8.21 3.88
N GLY A 43 2.96 7.82 5.07
CA GLY A 43 2.16 7.85 6.29
C GLY A 43 1.71 9.26 6.68
N THR A 44 0.50 9.35 7.24
CA THR A 44 -0.09 10.61 7.73
C THR A 44 0.34 10.85 9.18
N CYS A 45 0.88 12.04 9.47
CA CYS A 45 1.25 12.45 10.82
C CYS A 45 0.04 13.01 11.56
N ASN A 46 -0.33 12.35 12.67
CA ASN A 46 -1.38 12.79 13.57
C ASN A 46 -0.75 13.44 14.80
N ARG A 47 -1.15 14.68 15.05
CA ARG A 47 -0.71 15.45 16.21
C ARG A 47 -1.43 14.96 17.47
N VAL A 48 -0.68 14.53 18.49
CA VAL A 48 -1.24 14.09 19.79
C VAL A 48 -0.60 14.87 20.94
N THR A 49 -1.18 14.84 22.15
CA THR A 49 -0.69 15.66 23.26
C THR A 49 0.80 15.42 23.54
N LYS A 50 1.63 16.46 23.35
CA LYS A 50 3.09 16.44 23.49
C LYS A 50 3.83 15.38 22.64
N ASN A 51 3.18 14.79 21.63
CA ASN A 51 3.79 13.77 20.77
C ASN A 51 3.13 13.75 19.37
N PHE A 52 3.50 12.79 18.53
CA PHE A 52 2.81 12.48 17.28
C PHE A 52 2.60 10.97 17.15
N THR A 53 1.64 10.56 16.33
CA THR A 53 1.48 9.17 15.88
C THR A 53 1.36 9.13 14.36
N CYS A 54 1.79 8.04 13.75
CA CYS A 54 1.71 7.87 12.29
C CYS A 54 0.59 6.90 11.91
N SER A 55 -0.31 7.34 11.03
CA SER A 55 -1.23 6.45 10.32
C SER A 55 -0.56 5.99 9.03
N CYS A 56 -0.16 4.73 8.97
CA CYS A 56 0.59 4.20 7.84
C CYS A 56 -0.30 3.92 6.62
N SER A 57 0.22 4.24 5.43
CA SER A 57 -0.39 3.80 4.18
C SER A 57 -0.39 2.26 4.11
N PRO A 58 -1.35 1.65 3.38
CA PRO A 58 -1.36 0.20 3.18
C PRO A 58 -0.02 -0.32 2.67
N GLY A 59 0.43 -1.43 3.25
CA GLY A 59 1.75 -2.00 2.97
C GLY A 59 2.87 -1.53 3.88
N PHE A 60 2.60 -0.58 4.80
CA PHE A 60 3.57 -0.14 5.80
C PHE A 60 3.08 -0.31 7.23
N ILE A 61 4.03 -0.44 8.13
CA ILE A 61 3.82 -0.58 9.57
C ILE A 61 5.03 -0.04 10.34
N GLY A 62 4.91 0.03 11.66
CA GLY A 62 5.90 0.63 12.54
C GLY A 62 5.42 1.98 13.08
N SER A 63 6.12 2.52 14.08
CA SER A 63 5.72 3.78 14.72
C SER A 63 5.88 4.99 13.79
N LYS A 64 6.76 4.87 12.79
CA LYS A 64 7.00 5.86 11.75
C LYS A 64 6.73 5.30 10.35
N CYS A 65 6.01 4.18 10.24
CA CYS A 65 5.71 3.52 8.95
C CYS A 65 6.96 3.11 8.18
N GLU A 66 8.03 2.76 8.90
CA GLU A 66 9.34 2.46 8.37
C GLU A 66 9.50 1.02 7.86
N LYS A 67 8.57 0.13 8.19
CA LYS A 67 8.62 -1.30 7.86
C LYS A 67 7.56 -1.65 6.83
N GLU A 68 7.86 -2.60 5.96
CA GLU A 68 6.88 -3.20 5.06
C GLU A 68 5.96 -4.16 5.84
N ARG A 69 4.69 -4.23 5.44
CA ARG A 69 3.69 -5.10 6.02
C ARG A 69 3.60 -6.40 5.23
N TYR A 70 3.96 -7.50 5.88
CA TYR A 70 3.76 -8.84 5.32
C TYR A 70 2.30 -9.26 5.45
N TYR A 71 1.83 -10.03 4.48
CA TYR A 71 0.52 -10.66 4.55
C TYR A 71 0.56 -12.11 4.06
N ASP A 72 -0.34 -12.91 4.61
CA ASP A 72 -0.45 -14.33 4.32
C ASP A 72 -1.14 -14.54 2.96
N VAL A 73 -0.50 -15.32 2.09
CA VAL A 73 -1.04 -15.70 0.77
C VAL A 73 -1.40 -17.19 0.69
N GLY A 74 -1.50 -17.88 1.83
CA GLY A 74 -1.89 -19.29 1.98
C GLY A 74 -0.75 -20.29 1.84
N ASN A 75 0.30 -19.96 1.08
CA ASN A 75 1.49 -20.82 0.89
C ASN A 75 2.81 -20.09 1.23
N GLY A 76 2.72 -18.96 1.94
CA GLY A 76 3.86 -18.12 2.30
C GLY A 76 3.40 -16.72 2.69
N CYS A 77 4.38 -15.82 2.88
CA CYS A 77 4.09 -14.39 2.99
C CYS A 77 4.41 -13.67 1.69
N ALA A 78 3.70 -12.57 1.47
CA ALA A 78 4.03 -11.64 0.41
C ALA A 78 4.00 -10.18 0.88
N VAL A 79 4.60 -9.31 0.08
CA VAL A 79 4.56 -7.85 0.22
C VAL A 79 4.30 -7.18 -1.13
N HIS A 80 3.51 -6.12 -1.14
CA HIS A 80 3.32 -5.27 -2.32
C HIS A 80 4.43 -4.22 -2.39
N VAL A 81 5.28 -4.27 -3.43
CA VAL A 81 6.54 -3.49 -3.47
C VAL A 81 6.49 -2.24 -4.36
N ASN A 82 5.54 -2.15 -5.29
CA ASN A 82 5.38 -0.96 -6.12
C ASN A 82 4.45 0.04 -5.44
N LYS A 83 5.04 0.83 -4.53
CA LYS A 83 4.40 1.80 -3.63
C LYS A 83 3.51 2.86 -4.31
N VAL A 84 3.49 2.93 -5.64
CA VAL A 84 2.60 3.79 -6.42
C VAL A 84 2.14 3.04 -7.68
N ALA A 85 0.85 2.73 -7.78
CA ALA A 85 0.27 2.17 -9.00
C ALA A 85 0.10 3.20 -10.13
N SER A 86 0.47 4.47 -9.89
CA SER A 86 0.26 5.62 -10.79
C SER A 86 1.04 5.60 -12.11
N GLN A 87 2.07 4.76 -12.25
CA GLN A 87 2.71 4.60 -13.55
C GLN A 87 1.91 3.63 -14.41
N VAL A 88 1.13 4.16 -15.36
CA VAL A 88 0.41 3.30 -16.32
C VAL A 88 1.38 2.66 -17.32
N LYS A 89 1.35 1.33 -17.41
CA LYS A 89 2.23 0.53 -18.27
C LYS A 89 1.45 -0.54 -19.02
N SER A 90 2.00 -0.98 -20.15
CA SER A 90 1.51 -2.19 -20.81
C SER A 90 1.71 -3.40 -19.90
N PHE A 91 1.00 -4.50 -20.12
CA PHE A 91 1.17 -5.71 -19.31
C PHE A 91 2.62 -6.22 -19.33
N LYS A 92 3.26 -6.18 -20.51
CA LYS A 92 4.65 -6.60 -20.68
C LYS A 92 5.60 -5.71 -19.87
N ASP A 93 5.42 -4.39 -19.93
CA ASP A 93 6.28 -3.44 -19.23
C ASP A 93 6.05 -3.45 -17.72
N ALA A 94 4.81 -3.64 -17.29
CA ALA A 94 4.44 -3.83 -15.89
C ALA A 94 5.13 -5.07 -15.32
N LYS A 95 5.06 -6.21 -16.03
CA LYS A 95 5.77 -7.45 -15.68
C LYS A 95 7.27 -7.22 -15.57
N MET A 96 7.90 -6.59 -16.56
CA MET A 96 9.34 -6.28 -16.52
C MET A 96 9.69 -5.38 -15.33
N LYS A 97 8.85 -4.40 -15.02
CA LYS A 97 9.08 -3.51 -13.87
C LYS A 97 8.98 -4.24 -12.54
N CYS A 98 7.99 -5.13 -12.35
CA CYS A 98 7.93 -5.95 -11.14
C CYS A 98 9.15 -6.86 -11.02
N ASN A 99 9.58 -7.50 -12.12
CA ASN A 99 10.76 -8.36 -12.12
C ASN A 99 12.03 -7.59 -11.72
N SER A 100 12.20 -6.33 -12.16
CA SER A 100 13.33 -5.48 -11.74
C SER A 100 13.35 -5.16 -10.23
N LEU A 101 12.21 -5.32 -9.55
CA LEU A 101 12.05 -5.17 -8.10
C LEU A 101 12.16 -6.51 -7.36
N GLN A 102 12.61 -7.57 -8.05
CA GLN A 102 12.62 -8.95 -7.52
C GLN A 102 11.23 -9.39 -7.07
N ALA A 103 10.20 -9.01 -7.83
CA ALA A 103 8.79 -9.27 -7.58
C ALA A 103 8.10 -9.77 -8.87
N GLY A 104 6.94 -10.37 -8.74
CA GLY A 104 6.04 -10.67 -9.86
C GLY A 104 4.90 -9.66 -9.96
N LEU A 105 4.13 -9.69 -11.04
CA LEU A 105 2.79 -9.10 -11.00
C LEU A 105 1.95 -9.87 -9.97
N ALA A 106 1.16 -9.16 -9.18
CA ALA A 106 0.36 -9.74 -8.10
C ALA A 106 -0.59 -10.82 -8.64
N ILE A 107 -0.66 -11.95 -7.93
CA ILE A 107 -1.55 -13.08 -8.25
C ILE A 107 -2.49 -13.31 -7.07
N VAL A 108 -3.74 -13.67 -7.34
CA VAL A 108 -4.73 -13.85 -6.29
C VAL A 108 -5.02 -15.35 -6.13
N LYS A 109 -4.51 -15.92 -5.03
CA LYS A 109 -4.66 -17.36 -4.73
C LYS A 109 -5.65 -17.66 -3.61
N SER A 110 -6.09 -16.64 -2.87
CA SER A 110 -7.01 -16.79 -1.74
C SER A 110 -7.92 -15.57 -1.60
N LYS A 111 -9.07 -15.75 -0.95
CA LYS A 111 -9.97 -14.65 -0.59
C LYS A 111 -9.24 -13.56 0.21
N GLN A 112 -8.31 -13.98 1.08
CA GLN A 112 -7.51 -13.07 1.89
C GLN A 112 -6.61 -12.19 1.01
N SER A 113 -5.88 -12.77 0.06
CA SER A 113 -5.05 -12.01 -0.89
C SER A 113 -5.86 -11.03 -1.73
N GLN A 114 -7.09 -11.39 -2.15
CA GLN A 114 -7.99 -10.48 -2.86
C GLN A 114 -8.40 -9.28 -1.99
N ILE A 115 -8.77 -9.52 -0.73
CA ILE A 115 -9.17 -8.46 0.20
C ILE A 115 -8.02 -7.47 0.40
N ILE A 116 -6.81 -7.98 0.62
CA ILE A 116 -5.61 -7.14 0.81
C ILE A 116 -5.33 -6.32 -0.45
N LEU A 117 -5.38 -6.94 -1.63
CA LEU A 117 -5.18 -6.23 -2.88
C LEU A 117 -6.19 -5.09 -3.06
N ASN A 118 -7.48 -5.34 -2.80
CA ASN A 118 -8.53 -4.33 -2.91
C ASN A 118 -8.31 -3.16 -1.92
N GLN A 119 -7.95 -3.45 -0.68
CA GLN A 119 -7.65 -2.42 0.34
C GLN A 119 -6.47 -1.53 -0.08
N HIS A 120 -5.43 -2.14 -0.66
CA HIS A 120 -4.28 -1.41 -1.19
C HIS A 120 -4.67 -0.55 -2.40
N HIS A 121 -5.44 -1.11 -3.34
CA HIS A 121 -5.91 -0.41 -4.54
C HIS A 121 -6.67 0.87 -4.21
N GLN A 122 -7.55 0.84 -3.19
CA GLN A 122 -8.28 2.03 -2.73
C GLN A 122 -7.38 3.21 -2.35
N HIS A 123 -6.15 2.94 -1.89
CA HIS A 123 -5.22 3.98 -1.45
C HIS A 123 -4.22 4.39 -2.55
N TRP A 124 -4.08 3.63 -3.64
CA TRP A 124 -3.14 3.90 -4.73
C TRP A 124 -3.65 4.93 -5.77
N MET A 125 -4.38 5.96 -5.33
CA MET A 125 -4.79 7.12 -6.13
C MET A 125 -5.59 6.78 -7.41
N ASN A 126 -6.59 5.91 -7.30
CA ASN A 126 -7.63 5.74 -8.33
C ASN A 126 -7.11 5.28 -9.72
N THR A 127 -6.00 4.54 -9.78
CA THR A 127 -5.62 3.82 -11.01
C THR A 127 -6.48 2.57 -11.14
N ASP A 128 -7.68 2.73 -11.66
CA ASP A 128 -8.62 1.65 -11.94
C ASP A 128 -8.75 1.48 -13.46
N PRO A 129 -8.52 0.28 -14.04
CA PRO A 129 -8.18 -0.99 -13.39
C PRO A 129 -6.66 -1.18 -13.16
N LEU A 130 -6.30 -2.27 -12.46
CA LEU A 130 -4.91 -2.72 -12.25
C LEU A 130 -4.60 -4.04 -12.97
N TRP A 131 -3.44 -4.13 -13.60
CA TRP A 131 -2.91 -5.40 -14.09
C TRP A 131 -2.63 -6.38 -12.95
N LEU A 132 -3.10 -7.61 -13.15
CA LEU A 132 -2.75 -8.79 -12.35
C LEU A 132 -1.81 -9.69 -13.14
N GLY A 133 -1.13 -10.61 -12.47
CA GLY A 133 -0.25 -11.61 -13.08
C GLY A 133 -1.00 -12.75 -13.77
N GLY A 134 -2.13 -12.49 -14.43
CA GLY A 134 -2.94 -13.49 -15.13
C GLY A 134 -2.95 -13.24 -16.63
N LYS A 135 -2.84 -14.29 -17.44
CA LYS A 135 -2.96 -14.21 -18.90
C LYS A 135 -3.79 -15.38 -19.44
N GLN A 136 -4.55 -15.12 -20.49
CA GLN A 136 -5.25 -16.13 -21.25
C GLN A 136 -4.33 -16.73 -22.33
N SER A 137 -4.37 -18.05 -22.50
CA SER A 137 -3.68 -18.78 -23.57
C SER A 137 -4.62 -19.87 -24.08
N ASN A 138 -4.98 -19.86 -25.37
CA ASN A 138 -5.92 -20.83 -25.98
C ASN A 138 -7.20 -21.02 -25.14
N SER A 139 -7.84 -19.90 -24.78
CA SER A 139 -9.07 -19.87 -23.98
C SER A 139 -8.96 -20.41 -22.53
N SER A 140 -7.75 -20.76 -22.07
CA SER A 140 -7.47 -21.16 -20.69
C SER A 140 -6.77 -20.05 -19.92
N TRP A 141 -7.21 -19.79 -18.70
CA TRP A 141 -6.62 -18.77 -17.82
C TRP A 141 -5.57 -19.37 -16.89
N ARG A 142 -4.37 -18.80 -16.90
CA ARG A 142 -3.31 -19.16 -15.97
C ARG A 142 -2.65 -17.93 -15.37
N TRP A 143 -2.27 -18.07 -14.10
CA TRP A 143 -1.36 -17.15 -13.45
C TRP A 143 0.03 -17.27 -14.09
N LEU A 144 0.84 -16.22 -13.99
CA LEU A 144 2.20 -16.18 -14.54
C LEU A 144 3.16 -17.18 -13.89
N ASP A 145 2.79 -17.74 -12.74
CA ASP A 145 3.51 -18.83 -12.08
C ASP A 145 3.06 -20.23 -12.58
N GLY A 146 2.14 -20.28 -13.54
CA GLY A 146 1.60 -21.51 -14.12
C GLY A 146 0.39 -22.09 -13.38
N SER A 147 -0.03 -21.56 -12.24
CA SER A 147 -1.23 -22.06 -11.54
C SER A 147 -2.53 -21.67 -12.29
N ASN A 148 -3.58 -22.47 -12.10
CA ASN A 148 -4.87 -22.22 -12.77
C ASN A 148 -5.61 -21.06 -12.09
N ILE A 149 -6.33 -20.28 -12.88
CA ILE A 149 -7.21 -19.22 -12.37
C ILE A 149 -8.63 -19.75 -12.27
N VAL A 150 -9.18 -19.76 -11.06
CA VAL A 150 -10.59 -20.12 -10.81
C VAL A 150 -11.43 -18.85 -10.79
N GLY A 151 -12.54 -18.82 -11.52
CA GLY A 151 -13.46 -17.67 -11.53
C GLY A 151 -13.04 -16.51 -12.44
N ALA A 152 -12.09 -16.73 -13.36
CA ALA A 152 -11.78 -15.75 -14.41
C ALA A 152 -13.00 -15.49 -15.31
N PRO A 153 -13.21 -14.24 -15.77
CA PRO A 153 -14.29 -13.92 -16.69
C PRO A 153 -14.17 -14.72 -18.00
N VAL A 154 -15.30 -15.23 -18.48
CA VAL A 154 -15.40 -15.82 -19.81
C VAL A 154 -15.26 -14.69 -20.83
N SER A 155 -14.27 -14.76 -21.70
CA SER A 155 -14.04 -13.75 -22.74
C SER A 155 -13.83 -14.40 -24.09
N MET A 156 -14.41 -13.76 -25.12
CA MET A 156 -14.25 -14.12 -26.52
C MET A 156 -12.95 -13.57 -27.12
N LEU A 157 -12.20 -12.71 -26.40
CA LEU A 157 -10.86 -12.32 -26.82
C LEU A 157 -9.91 -13.50 -26.68
N HIS A 158 -9.30 -13.93 -27.78
CA HIS A 158 -8.13 -14.79 -27.72
C HIS A 158 -6.92 -13.96 -27.22
N ASP A 159 -6.21 -14.46 -26.21
CA ASP A 159 -4.93 -13.92 -25.67
C ASP A 159 -4.98 -12.60 -24.87
N GLY A 160 -6.05 -12.37 -24.10
CA GLY A 160 -6.16 -11.23 -23.19
C GLY A 160 -5.30 -11.31 -21.91
N CYS A 161 -5.13 -10.17 -21.26
CA CYS A 161 -4.43 -10.04 -19.97
C CYS A 161 -5.42 -9.70 -18.86
N LEU A 162 -5.18 -10.23 -17.64
CA LEU A 162 -6.10 -10.08 -16.52
C LEU A 162 -5.90 -8.73 -15.82
N SER A 163 -7.00 -8.03 -15.58
CA SER A 163 -7.03 -6.86 -14.71
C SER A 163 -8.06 -7.03 -13.59
N THR A 164 -7.90 -6.26 -12.52
CA THR A 164 -8.90 -6.15 -11.44
C THR A 164 -9.30 -4.72 -11.23
N THR A 165 -10.55 -4.54 -10.85
CA THR A 165 -11.05 -3.24 -10.38
C THR A 165 -10.84 -3.07 -8.88
N ILE A 166 -11.04 -1.85 -8.41
CA ILE A 166 -11.01 -1.47 -6.98
C ILE A 166 -11.99 -2.29 -6.11
N ASN A 167 -13.05 -2.81 -6.71
CA ASN A 167 -14.05 -3.66 -6.04
C ASN A 167 -13.69 -5.16 -6.08
N GLY A 168 -12.58 -5.53 -6.74
CA GLY A 168 -12.14 -6.91 -6.89
C GLY A 168 -12.79 -7.67 -8.05
N SER A 169 -13.55 -7.00 -8.91
CA SER A 169 -14.08 -7.61 -10.13
C SER A 169 -12.97 -7.74 -11.17
N TRP A 170 -12.83 -8.93 -11.74
CA TRP A 170 -11.80 -9.23 -12.74
C TRP A 170 -12.30 -9.03 -14.15
N PHE A 171 -11.43 -8.49 -15.02
CA PHE A 171 -11.73 -8.21 -16.41
C PHE A 171 -10.62 -8.68 -17.33
N VAL A 172 -10.98 -8.84 -18.60
CA VAL A 172 -10.05 -9.15 -19.68
C VAL A 172 -9.76 -7.88 -20.44
N GLU A 173 -8.48 -7.54 -20.54
CA GLU A 173 -8.03 -6.32 -21.19
C GLU A 173 -7.01 -6.66 -22.29
N ILE A 174 -6.93 -5.76 -23.27
CA ILE A 174 -5.91 -5.85 -24.33
C ILE A 174 -4.55 -5.61 -23.67
N CYS A 175 -3.62 -6.56 -23.77
CA CYS A 175 -2.33 -6.53 -23.06
C CYS A 175 -1.45 -5.30 -23.35
N THR A 176 -1.69 -4.59 -24.46
CA THR A 176 -0.98 -3.36 -24.83
C THR A 176 -1.55 -2.11 -24.15
N ARG A 177 -2.76 -2.18 -23.56
CA ARG A 177 -3.38 -1.08 -22.82
C ARG A 177 -2.47 -0.65 -21.68
N ARG A 178 -2.44 0.65 -21.40
CA ARG A 178 -1.64 1.21 -20.31
C ARG A 178 -2.55 1.51 -19.13
N ILE A 179 -2.45 0.70 -18.09
CA ILE A 179 -3.17 0.86 -16.82
C ILE A 179 -2.21 0.67 -15.65
N GLY A 180 -2.68 0.90 -14.42
CA GLY A 180 -1.88 0.65 -13.23
C GLY A 180 -1.56 -0.83 -13.07
N TYR A 181 -0.68 -1.19 -12.15
CA TYR A 181 -0.32 -2.58 -11.88
C TYR A 181 0.07 -2.74 -10.41
N ALA A 182 0.01 -3.97 -9.90
CA ALA A 182 0.49 -4.32 -8.57
C ALA A 182 1.64 -5.32 -8.67
N CYS A 183 2.74 -5.07 -7.96
CA CYS A 183 3.88 -5.96 -7.87
C CYS A 183 3.89 -6.62 -6.50
N GLU A 184 3.94 -7.94 -6.50
CA GLU A 184 3.98 -8.78 -5.31
C GLU A 184 5.31 -9.52 -5.23
N LYS A 185 5.97 -9.40 -4.08
CA LYS A 185 7.18 -10.16 -3.77
C LYS A 185 6.83 -11.25 -2.76
N LEU A 186 6.98 -12.50 -3.17
CA LEU A 186 6.90 -13.66 -2.28
C LEU A 186 8.15 -13.71 -1.40
N VAL A 187 7.96 -14.09 -0.15
CA VAL A 187 9.03 -14.28 0.83
C VAL A 187 9.16 -15.79 1.06
N ASP A 188 10.22 -16.38 0.50
CA ASP A 188 10.47 -17.82 0.57
C ASP A 188 10.70 -18.29 2.01
N GLY A 189 10.20 -19.50 2.31
CA GLY A 189 10.47 -20.21 3.56
C GLY A 189 9.52 -19.91 4.73
N GLY A 190 8.57 -18.98 4.57
CA GLY A 190 7.66 -18.59 5.64
C GLY A 190 6.48 -19.54 5.85
N LYS A 191 6.44 -20.31 6.94
CA LYS A 191 5.22 -21.02 7.37
C LYS A 191 4.39 -20.19 8.35
N LEU A 192 4.99 -19.20 9.00
CA LEU A 192 4.35 -18.34 9.98
C LEU A 192 4.36 -16.89 9.50
N CYS A 193 3.20 -16.41 9.04
CA CYS A 193 3.03 -15.05 8.57
C CYS A 193 2.44 -14.14 9.65
N SER A 194 3.16 -13.05 9.97
CA SER A 194 2.66 -11.97 10.80
C SER A 194 2.87 -10.63 10.09
N PRO A 195 2.10 -9.58 10.42
CA PRO A 195 2.26 -8.26 9.78
C PRO A 195 3.68 -7.68 9.84
N TYR A 196 4.48 -8.11 10.82
CA TYR A 196 5.83 -7.61 11.08
C TYR A 196 6.94 -8.56 10.64
N LYS A 197 6.61 -9.82 10.38
CA LYS A 197 7.59 -10.87 10.18
C LYS A 197 7.03 -12.05 9.42
N CYS A 198 7.80 -12.52 8.45
CA CYS A 198 7.70 -13.82 7.80
C CYS A 198 8.78 -14.74 8.37
N ARG A 199 8.42 -15.94 8.84
CA ARG A 199 9.33 -16.95 9.39
C ARG A 199 8.97 -18.36 8.95
#